data_AF-A0A2P5MDY9-F1
#
_entry.id   AF-A0A2P5MDY9-F1
#
_cell.length_a   1.000
_cell.length_b   1.000
_cell.length_c   1.000
_cell.angle_alpha   90.00
_cell.angle_beta   90.00
_cell.angle_gamma   90.00
#
_symmetry.space_group_name_H-M   'P 1'
#
loop_
_entity.id
_entity.type
_entity.pdbx_description
1 polymer ?
#
loop_
_entity_poly.entity_id
_entity_poly.type
_entity_poly.pdbx_seq_one_letter_code
_entity_poly.pdbx_strand_id
1 'polypeptide(L)'
;MTELIVHEGHDGWLFLTGGTNFVTTLYERNGGHLPDVNLRRWRDAIIERKHRCDALGVAYAHLVAPEKLTIYGHKQATPLVNVDLAPAIRLQQLFAGAAHAAGWVDLVWPMRERRDEVELYWRSDTHWTPDGSLLAYRLLCEALQLTPNAELANRPCNTIHRIMDLGGKFDPPRWEQIREIDWIADARRIYA
;
A
#
# COMPACT_ATOMS: atom_id res chain seq x y z
N MET A 1 -27.39 0.23 -3.44
CA MET A 1 -26.59 0.09 -2.19
C MET A 1 -25.10 -0.14 -2.48
N THR A 2 -24.57 0.33 -3.62
CA THR A 2 -23.15 0.24 -4.00
C THR A 2 -22.33 1.46 -3.53
N GLU A 3 -22.99 2.61 -3.34
CA GLU A 3 -22.36 3.86 -2.85
C GLU A 3 -21.67 3.74 -1.48
N LEU A 4 -22.04 2.75 -0.65
CA LEU A 4 -21.47 2.60 0.69
C LEU A 4 -20.06 1.95 0.71
N ILE A 5 -19.59 1.39 -0.41
CA ILE A 5 -18.32 0.64 -0.45
C ILE A 5 -17.29 1.31 -1.35
N VAL A 6 -17.73 1.94 -2.45
CA VAL A 6 -16.84 2.58 -3.41
C VAL A 6 -17.19 4.06 -3.52
N HIS A 7 -16.19 4.91 -3.30
CA HIS A 7 -16.30 6.35 -3.54
C HIS A 7 -15.69 6.72 -4.88
N GLU A 8 -16.43 7.53 -5.63
CA GLU A 8 -15.98 8.10 -6.88
C GLU A 8 -15.20 9.39 -6.62
N GLY A 9 -13.94 9.39 -7.01
CA GLY A 9 -13.07 10.56 -7.04
C GLY A 9 -13.07 11.27 -8.40
N HIS A 10 -12.07 12.12 -8.58
CA HIS A 10 -11.84 12.82 -9.85
C HIS A 10 -11.16 11.90 -10.88
N ASP A 11 -11.34 12.20 -12.17
CA ASP A 11 -10.61 11.57 -13.28
C ASP A 11 -10.65 10.02 -13.33
N GLY A 12 -11.77 9.45 -12.87
CA GLY A 12 -11.98 8.00 -12.85
C GLY A 12 -11.35 7.27 -11.66
N TRP A 13 -10.79 7.99 -10.69
CA TRP A 13 -10.28 7.41 -9.45
C TRP A 13 -11.42 6.86 -8.60
N LEU A 14 -11.31 5.60 -8.19
CA LEU A 14 -12.22 4.92 -7.28
C LEU A 14 -11.51 4.58 -5.99
N PHE A 15 -12.20 4.70 -4.86
CA PHE A 15 -11.66 4.43 -3.53
C PHE A 15 -12.54 3.44 -2.79
N LEU A 16 -11.92 2.42 -2.19
CA LEU A 16 -12.60 1.57 -1.22
C LEU A 16 -12.79 2.36 0.08
N THR A 17 -14.04 2.53 0.51
CA THR A 17 -14.39 3.28 1.73
C THR A 17 -14.92 2.40 2.84
N GLY A 18 -15.56 1.28 2.49
CA GLY A 18 -16.23 0.40 3.43
C GLY A 18 -15.95 -1.09 3.19
N GLY A 19 -16.97 -1.91 3.40
CA GLY A 19 -16.88 -3.37 3.33
C GLY A 19 -16.30 -4.00 4.58
N THR A 20 -15.87 -5.26 4.49
CA THR A 20 -15.34 -6.06 5.62
C THR A 20 -14.04 -5.50 6.21
N ASN A 21 -13.39 -4.56 5.53
CA ASN A 21 -12.14 -3.93 5.97
C ASN A 21 -12.36 -2.58 6.67
N PHE A 22 -13.60 -2.05 6.67
CA PHE A 22 -14.00 -0.82 7.37
C PHE A 22 -13.05 0.37 7.15
N VAL A 23 -12.60 0.56 5.91
CA VAL A 23 -11.41 1.35 5.55
C VAL A 23 -11.44 2.77 6.12
N THR A 24 -12.56 3.50 6.01
CA THR A 24 -12.65 4.87 6.53
C THR A 24 -12.52 4.96 8.04
N THR A 25 -12.98 3.94 8.77
CA THR A 25 -12.88 3.88 10.25
C THR A 25 -11.45 3.68 10.73
N LEU A 26 -10.52 3.31 9.83
CA LEU A 26 -9.11 3.12 10.18
C LEU A 26 -8.39 4.44 10.43
N TYR A 27 -9.02 5.60 10.20
CA TYR A 27 -8.42 6.92 10.36
C TYR A 27 -8.79 7.58 11.70
N GLU A 28 -9.20 6.78 12.69
CA GLU A 28 -9.58 7.23 14.02
C GLU A 28 -8.60 6.74 15.10
N ARG A 29 -8.08 7.64 15.94
CA ARG A 29 -7.14 7.27 17.01
C ARG A 29 -7.78 6.47 18.14
N ASN A 30 -8.95 6.92 18.59
CA ASN A 30 -9.61 6.38 19.80
C ASN A 30 -10.86 5.55 19.47
N GLY A 31 -11.08 5.25 18.18
CA GLY A 31 -12.28 4.61 17.67
C GLY A 31 -12.00 3.73 16.47
N GLY A 32 -13.06 3.42 15.73
CA GLY A 32 -13.00 2.56 14.55
C GLY A 32 -12.43 1.16 14.79
N HIS A 33 -12.03 0.51 13.69
CA HIS A 33 -11.56 -0.87 13.72
C HIS A 33 -10.06 -1.02 14.05
N LEU A 34 -9.30 0.08 14.05
CA LEU A 34 -7.87 0.07 14.36
C LEU A 34 -7.46 1.27 15.22
N PRO A 35 -7.95 1.36 16.47
CA PRO A 35 -7.55 2.41 17.41
C PRO A 35 -6.07 2.28 17.82
N ASP A 36 -5.49 3.36 18.33
CA ASP A 36 -4.07 3.45 18.73
C ASP A 36 -3.69 2.40 19.79
N VAL A 37 -4.65 1.93 20.61
CA VAL A 37 -4.41 0.83 21.55
C VAL A 37 -4.05 -0.49 20.85
N ASN A 38 -4.63 -0.74 19.68
CA ASN A 38 -4.30 -1.91 18.87
C ASN A 38 -3.01 -1.68 18.07
N LEU A 39 -2.77 -0.45 17.59
CA LEU A 39 -1.50 -0.12 16.94
C LEU A 39 -0.30 -0.23 17.88
N ARG A 40 -0.47 0.06 19.18
CA ARG A 40 0.59 -0.19 20.19
C ARG A 40 0.98 -1.66 20.25
N ARG A 41 0.02 -2.58 20.15
CA ARG A 41 0.31 -4.03 20.08
C ARG A 41 1.09 -4.41 18.83
N TRP A 42 0.75 -3.80 17.69
CA TRP A 42 1.51 -3.98 16.45
C TRP A 42 2.94 -3.47 16.57
N ARG A 43 3.14 -2.26 17.12
CA ARG A 43 4.46 -1.71 17.41
C ARG A 43 5.28 -2.68 18.26
N ASP A 44 4.72 -3.16 19.37
CA ASP A 44 5.42 -4.06 20.29
C ASP A 44 5.82 -5.37 19.59
N ALA A 45 4.93 -5.94 18.77
CA ALA A 45 5.23 -7.12 17.96
C ALA A 45 6.33 -6.88 16.91
N ILE A 46 6.36 -5.69 16.29
CA ILE A 46 7.41 -5.32 15.33
C ILE A 46 8.77 -5.21 16.02
N ILE A 47 8.82 -4.55 17.19
CA ILE A 47 10.03 -4.43 18.01
C ILE A 47 10.53 -5.82 18.44
N GLU A 48 9.64 -6.68 18.93
CA GLU A 48 10.00 -8.04 19.33
C GLU A 48 10.57 -8.85 18.16
N ARG A 49 9.95 -8.78 16.98
CA ARG A 49 10.47 -9.44 15.76
C ARG A 49 11.85 -8.93 15.39
N LYS A 50 12.05 -7.61 15.40
CA LYS A 50 13.37 -7.02 15.13
C LYS A 50 14.43 -7.55 16.09
N HIS A 51 14.16 -7.55 17.39
CA HIS A 51 15.09 -8.08 18.39
C HIS A 51 15.42 -9.57 18.19
N ARG A 52 14.42 -10.39 17.85
CA ARG A 52 14.64 -11.82 17.56
C ARG A 52 15.49 -12.02 16.32
N CYS A 53 15.22 -11.27 15.25
CA CYS A 53 16.01 -11.31 14.03
C CYS A 53 17.46 -10.89 14.30
N ASP A 54 17.67 -9.84 15.09
CA ASP A 54 19.02 -9.39 15.49
C ASP A 54 19.77 -10.47 16.28
N ALA A 55 19.11 -11.12 17.23
CA ALA A 55 19.71 -12.21 18.00
C ALA A 55 20.08 -13.43 17.14
N LEU A 56 19.41 -13.61 16.00
CA LEU A 56 19.70 -14.65 15.02
C LEU A 56 20.69 -14.21 13.92
N GLY A 57 21.12 -12.96 13.91
CA GLY A 57 21.95 -12.40 12.83
C GLY A 57 21.22 -12.29 11.49
N VAL A 58 19.89 -12.16 11.50
CA VAL A 58 19.03 -12.07 10.31
C VAL A 58 18.57 -10.62 10.12
N ALA A 59 18.71 -10.09 8.90
CA ALA A 59 18.17 -8.77 8.56
C ALA A 59 16.63 -8.77 8.58
N TYR A 60 16.03 -7.70 9.11
CA TYR A 60 14.57 -7.56 9.23
C TYR A 60 14.12 -6.16 8.80
N ALA A 61 13.07 -6.13 8.00
CA ALA A 61 12.35 -4.93 7.61
C ALA A 61 10.85 -5.19 7.72
N HIS A 62 10.10 -4.19 8.17
CA HIS A 62 8.65 -4.21 8.28
C HIS A 62 8.06 -3.04 7.50
N LEU A 63 7.22 -3.37 6.51
CA LEU A 63 6.48 -2.40 5.72
C LEU A 63 4.98 -2.67 5.86
N VAL A 64 4.19 -1.61 5.81
CA VAL A 64 2.73 -1.70 5.68
C VAL A 64 2.38 -1.10 4.35
N ALA A 65 1.62 -1.82 3.53
CA ALA A 65 1.07 -1.25 2.31
C ALA A 65 0.09 -0.14 2.68
N PRO A 66 0.37 1.14 2.37
CA PRO A 66 -0.55 2.21 2.73
C PRO A 66 -1.88 2.05 1.98
N GLU A 67 -2.92 2.66 2.48
CA GLU A 67 -4.21 2.70 1.78
C GLU A 67 -4.12 3.66 0.59
N LYS A 68 -4.84 3.36 -0.48
CA LYS A 68 -4.98 4.28 -1.62
C LYS A 68 -5.54 5.64 -1.21
N LEU A 69 -6.45 5.68 -0.22
CA LEU A 69 -6.96 6.92 0.38
C LEU A 69 -5.85 7.74 1.05
N THR A 70 -4.88 7.08 1.71
CA THR A 70 -3.72 7.73 2.33
C THR A 70 -2.81 8.38 1.29
N ILE A 71 -2.57 7.72 0.15
CA ILE A 71 -1.66 8.20 -0.89
C ILE A 71 -2.34 9.21 -1.82
N TYR A 72 -3.53 8.88 -2.32
CA TYR A 72 -4.27 9.64 -3.32
C TYR A 72 -5.45 10.43 -2.75
N GLY A 73 -5.38 10.83 -1.48
CA GLY A 73 -6.45 11.58 -0.83
C GLY A 73 -6.86 12.87 -1.56
N HIS A 74 -5.94 13.48 -2.31
CA HIS A 74 -6.19 14.67 -3.12
C HIS A 74 -6.99 14.42 -4.41
N LYS A 75 -7.20 13.15 -4.81
CA LYS A 75 -8.04 12.75 -5.95
C LYS A 75 -9.47 12.40 -5.53
N GLN A 76 -9.81 12.48 -4.25
CA GLN A 76 -11.19 12.28 -3.78
C GLN A 76 -12.08 13.45 -4.20
N ALA A 77 -13.32 13.18 -4.62
CA ALA A 77 -14.28 14.23 -4.97
C ALA A 77 -14.75 15.03 -3.75
N THR A 78 -14.82 14.37 -2.60
CA THR A 78 -15.06 14.97 -1.28
C THR A 78 -14.11 14.31 -0.27
N PRO A 79 -13.59 15.04 0.72
CA PRO A 79 -12.75 14.45 1.76
C PRO A 79 -13.53 13.44 2.61
N LEU A 80 -13.11 12.18 2.61
CA LEU A 80 -13.76 11.12 3.41
C LEU A 80 -13.11 10.91 4.77
N VAL A 81 -11.81 11.17 4.87
CA VAL A 81 -10.96 10.89 6.03
C VAL A 81 -9.89 11.96 6.17
N ASN A 82 -9.38 12.15 7.39
CA ASN A 82 -8.14 12.88 7.59
C ASN A 82 -6.97 11.94 7.28
N VAL A 83 -6.32 12.14 6.13
CA VAL A 83 -5.24 11.28 5.64
C VAL A 83 -3.97 11.30 6.51
N ASP A 84 -3.83 12.25 7.43
CA ASP A 84 -2.72 12.29 8.39
C ASP A 84 -2.99 11.41 9.63
N LEU A 85 -4.20 10.86 9.74
CA LEU A 85 -4.56 9.84 10.72
C LEU A 85 -4.50 8.42 10.12
N ALA A 86 -3.88 8.25 8.95
CA ALA A 86 -3.68 6.94 8.35
C ALA A 86 -2.99 5.96 9.32
N PRO A 87 -3.38 4.67 9.34
CA PRO A 87 -2.78 3.66 10.20
C PRO A 87 -1.25 3.60 10.15
N ALA A 88 -0.66 3.66 8.94
CA ALA A 88 0.78 3.61 8.78
C ALA A 88 1.49 4.82 9.42
N ILE A 89 0.93 6.02 9.27
CA ILE A 89 1.44 7.25 9.89
C ILE A 89 1.33 7.18 11.41
N ARG A 90 0.15 6.79 11.93
CA ARG A 90 -0.08 6.66 13.37
C ARG A 90 0.85 5.61 13.99
N LEU A 91 1.03 4.47 13.32
CA LEU A 91 1.94 3.41 13.78
C LEU A 91 3.39 3.90 13.81
N GLN A 92 3.86 4.59 12.77
CA GLN A 92 5.19 5.18 12.72
C GLN A 92 5.42 6.17 13.89
N GLN A 93 4.43 7.01 14.20
CA GLN A 93 4.50 7.95 15.33
C GLN A 93 4.65 7.24 16.68
N LEU A 94 4.05 6.05 16.86
CA LEU A 94 4.12 5.29 18.11
C LEU A 94 5.52 4.74 18.42
N PHE A 95 6.44 4.73 17.46
CA PHE A 95 7.85 4.41 17.69
C PHE A 95 8.65 5.59 18.30
N ALA A 96 8.06 6.79 18.43
CA ALA A 96 8.67 7.95 19.08
C ALA A 96 10.10 8.26 18.57
N GLY A 97 10.31 8.20 17.24
CA GLY A 97 11.60 8.46 16.60
C GLY A 97 12.50 7.22 16.43
N ALA A 98 12.16 6.08 17.03
CA ALA A 98 12.92 4.83 16.92
C ALA A 98 12.43 3.90 15.79
N ALA A 99 11.63 4.41 14.84
CA ALA A 99 11.01 3.58 13.80
C ALA A 99 12.05 2.83 12.95
N HIS A 100 13.11 3.53 12.51
CA HIS A 100 14.19 2.91 11.73
C HIS A 100 14.91 1.80 12.51
N ALA A 101 15.20 2.01 13.79
CA ALA A 101 15.83 1.00 14.64
C ALA A 101 14.94 -0.25 14.82
N ALA A 102 13.62 -0.10 14.76
CA ALA A 102 12.64 -1.20 14.77
C ALA A 102 12.46 -1.89 13.40
N GLY A 103 13.23 -1.48 12.38
CA GLY A 103 13.12 -2.00 11.01
C GLY A 103 11.91 -1.47 10.23
N TRP A 104 11.28 -0.37 10.66
CA TRP A 104 10.15 0.22 9.93
C TRP A 104 10.60 0.84 8.60
N VAL A 105 9.93 0.47 7.51
CA VAL A 105 10.10 1.05 6.18
C VAL A 105 8.90 1.93 5.86
N ASP A 106 9.15 3.24 5.74
CA ASP A 106 8.11 4.21 5.39
C ASP A 106 7.83 4.19 3.89
N LEU A 107 6.59 3.83 3.53
CA LEU A 107 6.10 3.92 2.15
C LEU A 107 5.21 5.16 1.92
N VAL A 108 4.66 5.76 2.97
CA VAL A 108 3.65 6.81 2.82
C VAL A 108 4.26 8.05 2.18
N TRP A 109 5.37 8.55 2.73
CA TRP A 109 5.98 9.76 2.20
C TRP A 109 6.59 9.56 0.81
N PRO A 110 7.42 8.55 0.55
CA PRO A 110 7.96 8.33 -0.79
C PRO A 110 6.88 8.13 -1.86
N MET A 111 5.78 7.44 -1.53
CA MET A 111 4.66 7.31 -2.47
C MET A 111 3.94 8.64 -2.67
N ARG A 112 3.71 9.43 -1.61
CA ARG A 112 3.06 10.75 -1.74
C ARG A 112 3.87 11.72 -2.57
N GLU A 113 5.20 11.68 -2.49
CA GLU A 113 6.08 12.54 -3.30
C GLU A 113 6.03 12.19 -4.79
N ARG A 114 5.90 10.90 -5.13
CA ARG A 114 5.96 10.43 -6.53
C ARG A 114 4.60 10.19 -7.20
N ARG A 115 3.50 10.25 -6.44
CA ARG A 115 2.15 9.88 -6.91
C ARG A 115 1.64 10.69 -8.10
N ASP A 116 2.22 11.87 -8.33
CA ASP A 116 1.85 12.81 -9.39
C ASP A 116 2.79 12.71 -10.61
N GLU A 117 3.94 12.04 -10.47
CA GLU A 117 4.87 11.73 -11.56
C GLU A 117 4.46 10.46 -12.31
N VAL A 118 4.00 9.47 -11.54
CA VAL A 118 3.53 8.17 -12.05
C VAL A 118 2.39 7.66 -11.18
N GLU A 119 1.41 7.01 -11.78
CA GLU A 119 0.32 6.38 -11.04
C GLU A 119 0.86 5.16 -10.29
N LEU A 120 0.81 5.19 -8.95
CA LEU A 120 1.29 4.13 -8.06
C LEU A 120 0.18 3.13 -7.70
N TYR A 121 -1.08 3.47 -7.99
CA TYR A 121 -2.27 2.63 -7.85
C TYR A 121 -3.08 2.72 -9.13
N TRP A 122 -3.76 1.64 -9.50
CA TRP A 122 -4.75 1.71 -10.58
C TRP A 122 -5.93 2.59 -10.17
N ARG A 123 -6.56 3.28 -11.12
CA ARG A 123 -7.66 4.20 -10.82
C ARG A 123 -8.88 3.45 -10.32
N SER A 124 -9.22 2.32 -10.93
CA SER A 124 -10.39 1.51 -10.61
C SER A 124 -10.08 0.25 -9.79
N ASP A 125 -8.89 0.15 -9.20
CA ASP A 125 -8.47 -0.95 -8.33
C ASP A 125 -8.02 -0.50 -6.92
N THR A 126 -7.98 -1.41 -5.96
CA THR A 126 -7.38 -1.18 -4.64
C THR A 126 -5.86 -1.41 -4.58
N HIS A 127 -5.28 -2.11 -5.56
CA HIS A 127 -3.87 -2.50 -5.59
C HIS A 127 -2.98 -1.50 -6.32
N TRP A 128 -1.67 -1.67 -6.10
CA TRP A 128 -0.63 -0.89 -6.76
C TRP A 128 -0.52 -1.19 -8.25
N THR A 129 -0.04 -0.19 -8.99
CA THR A 129 0.54 -0.44 -10.31
C THR A 129 1.89 -1.15 -10.17
N PRO A 130 2.46 -1.66 -11.28
CA PRO A 130 3.85 -2.06 -11.33
C PRO A 130 4.83 -1.02 -10.81
N ASP A 131 4.60 0.26 -11.11
CA ASP A 131 5.46 1.36 -10.65
C ASP A 131 5.38 1.56 -9.13
N GLY A 132 4.17 1.47 -8.56
CA GLY A 132 3.96 1.44 -7.10
C GLY A 132 4.66 0.26 -6.42
N SER A 133 4.57 -0.92 -7.04
CA SER A 133 5.23 -2.14 -6.56
C SER A 133 6.75 -2.05 -6.64
N LEU A 134 7.30 -1.54 -7.74
CA LEU A 134 8.73 -1.34 -7.93
C LEU A 134 9.30 -0.28 -6.99
N LEU A 135 8.54 0.78 -6.68
CA LEU A 135 8.92 1.75 -5.66
C LEU A 135 9.06 1.09 -4.29
N ALA A 136 8.03 0.38 -3.83
CA ALA A 136 8.04 -0.30 -2.54
C ALA A 136 9.17 -1.35 -2.46
N TYR A 137 9.38 -2.10 -3.55
CA TYR A 137 10.47 -3.06 -3.68
C TYR A 137 11.86 -2.42 -3.50
N ARG A 138 12.11 -1.28 -4.15
CA ARG A 138 13.40 -0.57 -4.03
C ARG A 138 13.64 -0.07 -2.62
N LEU A 139 12.63 0.50 -1.96
CA LEU A 139 12.73 0.95 -0.56
C LEU A 139 12.98 -0.22 0.39
N LEU A 140 12.35 -1.38 0.14
CA LEU A 140 12.60 -2.57 0.93
C LEU A 140 14.04 -3.09 0.74
N CYS A 141 14.53 -3.12 -0.50
CA CYS A 141 15.91 -3.48 -0.79
C CYS A 141 16.90 -2.53 -0.11
N GLU A 142 16.65 -1.22 -0.17
CA GLU A 142 17.47 -0.22 0.53
C GLU A 142 17.51 -0.46 2.04
N ALA A 143 16.34 -0.66 2.67
CA ALA A 143 16.24 -0.93 4.10
C ALA A 143 16.98 -2.20 4.53
N LEU A 144 17.07 -3.19 3.64
CA LEU A 144 17.78 -4.46 3.86
C LEU A 144 19.21 -4.45 3.31
N GLN A 145 19.68 -3.32 2.77
CA GLN A 145 20.99 -3.18 2.11
C GLN A 145 21.22 -4.19 0.97
N LEU A 146 20.16 -4.54 0.25
CA LEU A 146 20.17 -5.42 -0.91
C LEU A 146 20.27 -4.60 -2.19
N THR A 147 21.00 -5.13 -3.18
CA THR A 147 20.98 -4.58 -4.54
C THR A 147 19.67 -4.95 -5.24
N PRO A 148 18.86 -3.98 -5.68
CA PRO A 148 17.65 -4.28 -6.44
C PRO A 148 17.98 -4.99 -7.76
N ASN A 149 17.16 -5.96 -8.15
CA ASN A 149 17.25 -6.60 -9.45
C ASN A 149 16.80 -5.60 -10.53
N ALA A 150 17.78 -5.06 -11.28
CA ALA A 150 17.53 -4.08 -12.33
C ALA A 150 16.64 -4.63 -13.46
N GLU A 151 16.68 -5.93 -13.72
CA GLU A 151 15.89 -6.57 -14.78
C GLU A 151 14.39 -6.48 -14.53
N LEU A 152 13.94 -6.37 -13.27
CA LEU A 152 12.52 -6.25 -12.93
C LEU A 152 11.87 -5.01 -13.53
N ALA A 153 12.61 -3.90 -13.67
CA ALA A 153 12.10 -2.68 -14.28
C ALA A 153 12.03 -2.77 -15.82
N ASN A 154 12.79 -3.69 -16.43
CA ASN A 154 12.90 -3.87 -17.88
C ASN A 154 12.04 -5.03 -18.41
N ARG A 155 11.26 -5.68 -17.54
CA ARG A 155 10.42 -6.82 -17.93
C ARG A 155 9.39 -6.39 -18.98
N PRO A 156 9.09 -7.28 -19.95
CA PRO A 156 8.05 -7.02 -20.94
C PRO A 156 6.74 -6.61 -20.27
N CYS A 157 6.10 -5.61 -20.88
CA CYS A 157 4.85 -5.05 -20.40
C CYS A 157 3.80 -5.11 -21.51
N ASN A 158 2.62 -5.62 -21.18
CA ASN A 158 1.47 -5.61 -22.07
C ASN A 158 0.45 -4.60 -21.56
N THR A 159 -0.16 -3.87 -22.50
CA THR A 159 -1.27 -2.98 -22.21
C THR A 159 -2.58 -3.68 -22.57
N ILE A 160 -3.46 -3.86 -21.60
CA ILE A 160 -4.74 -4.55 -21.75
C ILE A 160 -5.88 -3.74 -21.14
N HIS A 161 -7.11 -3.95 -21.61
CA HIS A 161 -8.30 -3.43 -20.93
C HIS A 161 -8.85 -4.50 -20.00
N ARG A 162 -9.07 -4.16 -18.74
CA ARG A 162 -9.59 -5.09 -17.73
C ARG A 162 -10.60 -4.40 -16.82
N ILE A 163 -11.58 -5.17 -16.34
CA ILE A 163 -12.43 -4.75 -15.22
C ILE A 163 -11.65 -5.06 -13.95
N MET A 164 -11.31 -4.01 -13.21
CA MET A 164 -10.55 -4.09 -11.96
C MET A 164 -11.50 -4.26 -10.75
N ASP A 165 -10.95 -4.45 -9.54
CA ASP A 165 -11.75 -4.88 -8.39
C ASP A 165 -12.87 -3.89 -7.98
N LEU A 166 -12.62 -2.58 -7.99
CA LEU A 166 -13.62 -1.54 -7.72
C LEU A 166 -14.45 -1.24 -8.97
N GLY A 167 -13.84 -1.30 -10.16
CA GLY A 167 -14.54 -1.13 -11.44
C GLY A 167 -15.66 -2.15 -11.65
N GLY A 168 -15.47 -3.38 -11.15
CA GLY A 168 -16.47 -4.45 -11.17
C GLY A 168 -17.62 -4.27 -10.16
N LYS A 169 -17.61 -3.23 -9.32
CA LYS A 169 -18.72 -2.91 -8.40
C LYS A 169 -19.81 -2.04 -9.02
N PHE A 170 -19.62 -1.62 -10.27
CA PHE A 170 -20.56 -0.79 -11.01
C PHE A 170 -21.43 -1.60 -11.98
N ASP A 171 -22.60 -1.07 -12.30
CA ASP A 171 -23.48 -1.56 -13.36
C ASP A 171 -23.84 -0.38 -14.30
N PRO A 172 -23.33 -0.36 -15.55
CA PRO A 172 -22.39 -1.31 -16.13
C PRO A 172 -20.99 -1.24 -15.48
N PRO A 173 -20.18 -2.32 -15.54
CA PRO A 173 -18.84 -2.32 -14.99
C PRO A 173 -17.92 -1.33 -15.72
N ARG A 174 -16.97 -0.77 -14.98
CA ARG A 174 -15.99 0.19 -15.51
C ARG A 174 -14.70 -0.53 -15.90
N TRP A 175 -14.22 -0.21 -17.09
CA TRP A 175 -12.99 -0.75 -17.64
C TRP A 175 -11.85 0.24 -17.45
N GLU A 176 -10.65 -0.29 -17.22
CA GLU A 176 -9.42 0.49 -17.18
C GLU A 176 -8.39 -0.15 -18.11
N GLN A 177 -7.63 0.70 -18.80
CA GLN A 177 -6.44 0.26 -19.52
C GLN A 177 -5.30 0.12 -18.49
N ILE A 178 -4.80 -1.10 -18.28
CA ILE A 178 -3.75 -1.40 -17.32
C ILE A 178 -2.48 -1.89 -18.00
N ARG A 179 -1.36 -1.73 -17.31
CA ARG A 179 -0.05 -2.32 -17.64
C ARG A 179 0.17 -3.58 -16.83
N GLU A 180 0.25 -4.72 -17.49
CA GLU A 180 0.59 -6.01 -16.89
C GLU A 180 2.06 -6.31 -17.19
N ILE A 181 2.86 -6.58 -16.16
CA ILE A 181 4.27 -6.96 -16.29
C ILE A 181 4.37 -8.47 -16.20
N ASP A 182 5.15 -9.07 -17.10
CA ASP A 182 5.45 -10.50 -17.03
C ASP A 182 6.52 -10.77 -15.96
N TRP A 183 6.07 -10.85 -14.70
CA TRP A 183 6.94 -11.11 -13.54
C TRP A 183 7.48 -12.55 -13.52
N ILE A 184 6.85 -13.48 -14.23
CA ILE A 184 7.14 -14.92 -14.14
C ILE A 184 7.92 -15.45 -15.35
N ALA A 185 8.34 -14.60 -16.28
CA ALA A 185 9.01 -15.00 -17.53
C ALA A 185 10.17 -16.01 -17.33
N ASP A 186 10.95 -15.87 -16.25
CA ASP A 186 12.05 -16.80 -15.89
C ASP A 186 11.75 -17.65 -14.64
N ALA A 187 10.51 -17.64 -14.15
CA ALA A 187 10.16 -18.36 -12.94
C ALA A 187 9.98 -19.85 -13.23
N ARG A 188 10.72 -20.70 -12.50
CA ARG A 188 10.50 -22.15 -12.49
C ARG A 188 9.76 -22.54 -11.22
N ARG A 189 8.63 -23.25 -11.36
CA ARG A 189 7.97 -23.90 -10.22
C ARG A 189 8.89 -24.97 -9.65
N ILE A 190 9.20 -24.87 -8.36
CA ILE A 190 9.95 -25.90 -7.61
C ILE A 190 8.96 -26.59 -6.68
N TYR A 191 8.92 -27.92 -6.73
CA TYR A 191 8.18 -28.73 -5.76
C TYR A 191 9.10 -29.01 -4.58
N ALA A 192 8.59 -28.81 -3.36
CA ALA A 192 9.24 -29.20 -2.11
C ALA A 192 8.90 -30.65 -1.77
#